data_AF-A0A7X3P5A7-F1
#
_entry.id   AF-A0A7X3P5A7-F1
#
_cell.length_a   1.000
_cell.length_b   1.000
_cell.length_c   1.000
_cell.angle_alpha   90.00
_cell.angle_beta   90.00
_cell.angle_gamma   90.00
#
_symmetry.space_group_name_H-M   'P 1'
#
loop_
_entity.id
_entity.type
_entity.pdbx_description
1 polymer ?
#
loop_
_entity_poly.entity_id
_entity_poly.type
_entity_poly.pdbx_seq_one_letter_code
_entity_poly.pdbx_strand_id
1 'polypeptide(L)'
;MIRRFLLLSTGWGVGILMLLSLSLGAQNLERSSERLSLDLGFNQTTIPLPSGVIVGVGLILGVVAGSSAGALVWPRSSSTGEERE
;
A
#
# COMPACT_ATOMS: atom_id res chain seq x y z
N MET A 1 -12.63 2.10 20.43
CA MET A 1 -12.44 1.01 19.44
C MET A 1 -12.71 1.46 18.00
N ILE A 2 -13.67 2.36 17.76
CA ILE A 2 -14.06 2.81 16.40
C ILE A 2 -12.89 3.31 15.54
N ARG A 3 -11.96 4.09 16.12
CA ARG A 3 -10.80 4.64 15.39
C ARG A 3 -9.83 3.56 14.90
N ARG A 4 -9.68 2.46 15.65
CA ARG A 4 -8.85 1.32 15.23
C ARG A 4 -9.47 0.59 14.05
N PHE A 5 -10.78 0.36 14.10
CA PHE A 5 -11.53 -0.21 12.97
C PHE A 5 -11.50 0.69 11.74
N LEU A 6 -11.63 2.01 11.94
CA LEU A 6 -11.53 2.99 10.87
C LEU A 6 -10.15 2.92 10.18
N LEU A 7 -9.06 2.90 10.96
CA LEU A 7 -7.68 2.80 10.44
C LEU A 7 -7.43 1.50 9.69
N LEU A 8 -7.92 0.36 10.20
CA LEU A 8 -7.80 -0.93 9.53
C LEU A 8 -8.59 -0.94 8.21
N SER A 9 -9.83 -0.45 8.25
CA SER A 9 -10.72 -0.42 7.08
C SER A 9 -10.20 0.52 6.00
N THR A 10 -9.71 1.71 6.36
CA THR A 10 -9.14 2.66 5.39
C THR A 10 -7.82 2.16 4.85
N GLY A 11 -6.95 1.57 5.68
CA GLY A 11 -5.68 1.00 5.24
C GLY A 11 -5.85 -0.14 4.24
N TRP A 12 -6.74 -1.09 4.53
CA TRP A 12 -7.07 -2.17 3.61
C TRP A 12 -7.80 -1.67 2.36
N GLY A 13 -8.74 -0.73 2.52
CA GLY A 13 -9.48 -0.14 1.40
C GLY A 13 -8.55 0.57 0.41
N VAL A 14 -7.63 1.40 0.90
CA VAL A 14 -6.62 2.06 0.08
C VAL A 14 -5.67 1.06 -0.57
N GLY A 15 -5.23 0.03 0.18
CA GLY A 15 -4.38 -1.03 -0.35
C GLY A 15 -5.02 -1.79 -1.51
N ILE A 16 -6.30 -2.17 -1.38
CA ILE A 16 -7.07 -2.85 -2.44
C ILE A 16 -7.27 -1.92 -3.64
N LEU A 17 -7.63 -0.65 -3.42
CA LEU A 17 -7.80 0.33 -4.49
C LEU A 17 -6.50 0.55 -5.28
N MET A 18 -5.37 0.64 -4.58
CA MET A 18 -4.04 0.71 -5.19
C MET A 18 -3.70 -0.56 -5.96
N LEU A 19 -4.02 -1.75 -5.44
CA LEU A 19 -3.81 -3.02 -6.15
C LEU A 19 -4.65 -3.09 -7.43
N LEU A 20 -5.91 -2.67 -7.36
CA LEU A 20 -6.79 -2.58 -8.52
C LEU A 20 -6.28 -1.57 -9.53
N SER A 21 -5.86 -0.38 -9.08
CA SER A 21 -5.29 0.65 -9.95
C SER A 21 -3.99 0.18 -10.61
N LEU A 22 -3.15 -0.56 -9.88
CA LEU A 22 -1.92 -1.17 -10.40
C LEU A 22 -2.22 -2.29 -11.40
N SER A 23 -3.24 -3.12 -11.12
CA SER A 23 -3.70 -4.17 -12.02
C SER A 23 -4.32 -3.58 -13.29
N LEU A 24 -5.11 -2.52 -13.17
CA LEU A 24 -5.64 -1.78 -14.32
C LEU A 24 -4.51 -1.10 -15.09
N GLY A 25 -3.54 -0.50 -14.41
CA GLY A 25 -2.35 0.10 -15.03
C GLY A 25 -1.53 -0.93 -15.80
N ALA A 26 -1.27 -2.10 -15.20
CA ALA A 26 -0.55 -3.19 -15.86
C ALA A 26 -1.30 -3.71 -17.09
N GLN A 27 -2.63 -3.89 -17.02
CA GLN A 27 -3.46 -4.32 -18.15
C GLN A 27 -3.59 -3.23 -19.23
N ASN A 28 -3.68 -1.95 -18.83
CA ASN A 28 -3.77 -0.81 -19.74
C ASN A 28 -2.44 -0.60 -20.48
N LEU A 29 -1.33 -0.75 -19.76
CA LEU A 29 0.00 -0.77 -20.32
C LEU A 29 0.24 -2.02 -21.16
N GLU A 30 -0.29 -3.20 -20.83
CA GLU A 30 -0.16 -4.38 -21.71
C GLU A 30 -0.78 -4.15 -23.11
N ARG A 31 -1.83 -3.32 -23.19
CA ARG A 31 -2.45 -2.90 -24.45
C ARG A 31 -1.67 -1.79 -25.19
N SER A 32 -0.85 -1.01 -24.50
CA SER A 32 -0.10 0.14 -25.04
C SER A 32 1.43 0.02 -24.99
N SER A 33 1.99 -1.01 -24.35
CA SER A 33 3.41 -1.14 -24.06
C SER A 33 4.11 -1.87 -25.19
N GLU A 34 4.48 -1.07 -26.17
CA GLU A 34 5.87 -1.07 -26.62
C GLU A 34 6.78 -1.15 -25.36
N ARG A 35 7.66 -2.15 -25.33
CA ARG A 35 8.46 -2.54 -24.17
C ARG A 35 9.25 -1.35 -23.65
N LEU A 36 8.90 -0.82 -22.47
CA LEU A 36 9.69 0.22 -21.81
C LEU A 36 10.99 -0.42 -21.30
N SER A 37 11.99 -0.50 -22.18
CA SER A 37 13.32 -1.02 -21.88
C SER A 37 14.08 0.07 -21.10
N LEU A 38 14.04 0.02 -19.77
CA LEU A 38 14.96 0.82 -18.96
C LEU A 38 16.34 0.18 -19.02
N ASP A 39 17.23 0.75 -19.83
CA ASP A 39 18.65 0.45 -19.78
C ASP A 39 19.24 1.08 -18.52
N LEU A 40 19.46 0.26 -17.51
CA LEU A 40 20.07 0.66 -16.23
C LEU A 40 21.61 0.55 -16.25
N GLY A 41 22.24 0.31 -17.41
CA GLY A 41 23.69 0.21 -17.54
C GLY A 41 24.33 -1.00 -16.84
N PHE A 42 23.52 -1.86 -16.20
CA PHE A 42 23.95 -3.13 -15.62
C PHE A 42 23.70 -4.24 -16.64
N ASN A 43 24.79 -4.79 -17.17
CA ASN A 43 24.88 -5.85 -18.17
C ASN A 43 24.30 -7.21 -17.72
N GLN A 44 23.06 -7.24 -17.23
CA GLN A 44 22.37 -8.46 -16.86
C GLN A 44 20.96 -8.44 -17.42
N THR A 45 20.67 -9.50 -18.16
CA THR A 45 19.38 -9.94 -18.69
C THR A 45 18.35 -10.06 -17.58
N THR A 46 17.93 -8.92 -17.05
CA THR A 46 16.83 -8.83 -16.11
C THR A 46 15.61 -9.02 -16.97
N ILE A 47 14.94 -10.17 -16.83
CA ILE A 47 13.58 -10.37 -17.35
C ILE A 47 12.85 -9.08 -17.00
N PRO A 48 12.32 -8.32 -17.96
CA PRO A 48 11.77 -7.00 -17.70
C PRO A 48 10.47 -7.19 -16.93
N LEU A 49 10.56 -7.46 -15.63
CA LEU A 49 9.45 -7.31 -14.73
C LEU A 49 9.17 -5.81 -14.71
N PRO A 50 7.93 -5.38 -14.97
CA PRO A 50 7.57 -3.98 -14.93
C PRO A 50 7.91 -3.45 -13.54
N SER A 51 8.98 -2.65 -13.43
CA SER A 51 9.50 -2.13 -12.15
C SER A 51 8.41 -1.38 -11.37
N GLY A 52 7.46 -0.77 -12.08
CA GLY A 52 6.26 -0.16 -11.51
C GLY A 52 5.36 -1.14 -10.74
N VAL A 53 5.28 -2.42 -11.13
CA VAL A 53 4.53 -3.44 -10.38
C VAL A 53 5.23 -3.78 -9.07
N ILE A 54 6.55 -3.94 -9.08
CA ILE A 54 7.33 -4.23 -7.86
C ILE A 54 7.20 -3.07 -6.86
N VAL A 55 7.38 -1.83 -7.34
CA VAL A 55 7.24 -0.62 -6.51
C VAL A 55 5.80 -0.47 -6.00
N GLY A 56 4.80 -0.67 -6.86
CA GLY A 56 3.39 -0.58 -6.49
C GLY A 56 2.99 -1.61 -5.43
N VAL A 57 3.39 -2.87 -5.58
CA VAL A 57 3.14 -3.93 -4.58
C VAL A 57 3.84 -3.61 -3.24
N GLY A 58 5.08 -3.14 -3.27
CA GLY A 58 5.79 -2.71 -2.07
C GLY A 58 5.06 -1.58 -1.32
N LEU A 59 4.52 -0.60 -2.05
CA LEU A 59 3.76 0.51 -1.48
C LEU A 59 2.45 0.03 -0.84
N ILE A 60 1.73 -0.89 -1.50
CA ILE A 60 0.51 -1.52 -0.95
C ILE A 60 0.80 -2.25 0.35
N LEU A 61 1.86 -3.08 0.38
CA LEU A 61 2.27 -3.79 1.58
C LEU A 61 2.63 -2.80 2.71
N GLY A 62 3.32 -1.71 2.40
CA GLY A 62 3.65 -0.65 3.35
C GLY A 62 2.41 0.01 3.97
N VAL A 63 1.39 0.35 3.14
CA VAL A 63 0.14 0.96 3.61
C VAL A 63 -0.65 -0.01 4.50
N VAL A 64 -0.76 -1.27 4.10
CA VAL A 64 -1.48 -2.30 4.88
C VAL A 64 -0.76 -2.59 6.20
N ALA A 65 0.57 -2.72 6.17
CA ALA A 65 1.36 -2.95 7.38
C ALA A 65 1.33 -1.74 8.32
N GLY A 66 1.51 -0.53 7.80
CA GLY A 66 1.51 0.71 8.57
C GLY A 66 0.15 1.02 9.21
N SER A 67 -0.95 0.80 8.49
CA SER A 67 -2.29 0.95 9.06
C SER A 67 -2.59 -0.08 10.15
N SER A 68 -2.13 -1.32 9.97
CA SER A 68 -2.25 -2.39 10.98
C SER A 68 -1.45 -2.06 12.25
N ALA A 69 -0.19 -1.64 12.10
CA ALA A 69 0.65 -1.20 13.22
C ALA A 69 0.07 0.04 13.91
N GLY A 70 -0.41 1.02 13.14
CA GLY A 70 -1.05 2.22 13.68
C GLY A 70 -2.33 1.92 14.47
N ALA A 71 -3.15 0.97 14.02
CA ALA A 71 -4.34 0.54 14.74
C ALA A 71 -4.01 -0.18 16.06
N LEU A 72 -2.91 -0.94 16.10
CA LEU A 72 -2.43 -1.60 17.32
C LEU A 72 -1.91 -0.60 18.35
N VAL A 73 -1.11 0.38 17.92
CA VAL A 73 -0.53 1.40 18.80
C VAL A 73 -1.54 2.47 19.21
N TRP A 74 -2.65 2.60 18.49
CA TRP A 74 -3.63 3.66 18.74
C TRP A 74 -4.12 3.66 20.20
N PRO A 75 -4.05 4.79 20.93
CA PRO A 75 -4.43 4.84 22.33
C PRO A 75 -5.85 4.35 22.56
N ARG A 76 -6.05 3.50 23.57
CA ARG A 76 -7.40 3.30 24.12
C ARG A 76 -7.71 4.56 24.90
N SER A 77 -8.78 5.24 24.54
CA SER A 77 -9.31 6.34 25.37
C SER A 77 -9.57 5.78 26.76
N SER A 78 -8.67 6.04 27.70
CA SER A 78 -8.87 5.81 29.12
C SER A 78 -9.94 6.80 29.56
N SER A 79 -11.17 6.32 29.73
CA SER A 79 -12.15 6.97 30.58
C SER A 79 -11.70 6.82 32.03
N THR A 80 -10.72 7.62 32.45
CA THR A 80 -10.33 7.73 33.86
C THR A 80 -9.60 9.06 34.02
N GLY A 81 -10.30 10.08 34.51
CA GLY A 81 -9.72 11.38 34.75
C GLY A 81 -10.71 12.53 34.81
N GLU A 82 -11.85 12.37 35.49
CA GLU A 82 -12.63 13.48 36.05
C GLU A 82 -13.52 12.97 37.20
N GLU A 83 -12.90 12.27 38.16
CA GLU A 83 -13.27 12.47 39.56
C GLU A 83 -12.33 13.58 40.07
N ARG A 84 -12.77 14.83 39.90
CA ARG A 84 -12.22 15.96 40.67
C ARG A 84 -13.39 16.52 41.46
N GLU A 85 -13.35 16.17 42.75
CA GLU A 85 -13.91 16.85 43.94
C GLU A 85 -15.36 17.38 43.89
#